data_AF-A0A842UU69-F1
#
_entry.id   AF-A0A842UU69-F1
#
_cell.length_a   1.000
_cell.length_b   1.000
_cell.length_c   1.000
_cell.angle_alpha   90.00
_cell.angle_beta   90.00
_cell.angle_gamma   90.00
#
_symmetry.space_group_name_H-M   'P 1'
#
loop_
_entity.id
_entity.type
_entity.pdbx_description
1 polymer ?
#
loop_
_entity_poly.entity_id
_entity_poly.type
_entity_poly.pdbx_seq_one_letter_code
_entity_poly.pdbx_strand_id
1 'polypeptide(L)'
;MKQNELFSYAYDFVSQLVENKPILDSIRRIILFGSVARGDFSQKSDVDLFIDLKDSGEEEKIKEIIRKEINKFEGRSEKTWFLRGINLPIKVVIGDIEKEKWKDLKEEILAYGKIIYGKFQKTPEKLEHRILIMYDLKKLSQKRKMSLIRELYGYTTKKSNKKYIQKGFIEKIESKKISPNTLIIRAEDLLKLKQIFKKYRLKYQLVDVWMK
;
A
#
# COMPACT_ATOMS: atom_id res chain seq x y z
N MET A 1 -18.18 0.51 -12.15
CA MET A 1 -17.47 1.33 -11.14
C MET A 1 -16.03 1.48 -11.55
N LYS A 2 -15.59 2.71 -11.81
CA LYS A 2 -14.22 3.05 -12.19
C LYS A 2 -13.46 3.53 -10.95
N GLN A 3 -12.14 3.32 -10.91
CA GLN A 3 -11.28 3.75 -9.80
C GLN A 3 -11.42 5.25 -9.50
N ASN A 4 -11.50 6.06 -10.55
CA ASN A 4 -11.66 7.52 -10.42
C ASN A 4 -12.98 7.91 -9.74
N GLU A 5 -14.05 7.14 -9.90
CA GLU A 5 -15.31 7.42 -9.21
C GLU A 5 -15.19 7.16 -7.70
N LEU A 6 -14.43 6.14 -7.31
CA LEU A 6 -14.11 5.87 -5.91
C LEU A 6 -13.18 6.92 -5.31
N PHE A 7 -12.28 7.50 -6.10
CA PHE A 7 -11.52 8.66 -5.66
C PHE A 7 -12.45 9.85 -5.42
N SER A 8 -13.37 10.15 -6.33
CA SER A 8 -14.36 11.21 -6.12
C SER A 8 -15.23 10.97 -4.89
N TYR A 9 -15.64 9.72 -4.65
CA TYR A 9 -16.37 9.33 -3.44
C TYR A 9 -15.55 9.57 -2.15
N ALA A 10 -14.26 9.18 -2.15
CA ALA A 10 -13.36 9.43 -1.03
C ALA A 10 -13.12 10.94 -0.83
N TYR A 11 -12.96 11.72 -1.90
CA TYR A 11 -12.82 13.18 -1.84
C TYR A 11 -14.06 13.86 -1.27
N ASP A 12 -15.26 13.36 -1.60
CA ASP A 12 -16.52 13.90 -1.09
C ASP A 12 -16.73 13.63 0.41
N PHE A 13 -16.23 12.50 0.91
CA PHE A 13 -16.17 12.27 2.36
C PHE A 13 -15.12 13.17 3.03
N VAL A 14 -13.94 13.30 2.42
CA VAL A 14 -12.89 14.17 2.96
C VAL A 14 -13.33 15.64 2.98
N SER A 15 -14.06 16.13 1.98
CA SER A 15 -14.58 17.50 2.00
C SER A 15 -15.49 17.73 3.20
N GLN A 16 -16.39 16.79 3.51
CA GLN A 16 -17.23 16.83 4.70
C GLN A 16 -16.40 16.83 6.00
N LEU A 17 -15.36 15.99 6.09
CA LEU A 17 -14.47 15.98 7.25
C LEU A 17 -13.75 17.32 7.44
N VAL A 18 -13.32 17.96 6.35
CA VAL A 18 -12.56 19.22 6.37
C VAL A 18 -13.42 20.40 6.82
N GLU A 19 -14.74 20.33 6.64
CA GLU A 19 -15.67 21.34 7.19
C GLU A 19 -15.67 21.35 8.73
N ASN A 20 -15.27 20.25 9.37
CA ASN A 20 -15.16 20.15 10.82
C ASN A 20 -13.82 20.70 11.33
N LYS A 21 -13.74 22.04 11.42
CA LYS A 21 -12.52 22.79 11.80
C LYS A 21 -11.80 22.25 13.05
N PRO A 22 -12.49 21.90 14.17
CA PRO A 22 -11.82 21.36 15.36
C PRO A 22 -10.96 20.11 15.11
N ILE A 23 -11.33 19.23 14.18
CA ILE A 23 -10.55 18.03 13.87
C ILE A 23 -9.37 18.39 12.96
N LEU A 24 -9.55 19.36 12.08
CA LEU A 24 -8.60 19.72 11.03
C LEU A 24 -7.23 20.10 11.61
N ASP A 25 -7.23 20.79 12.74
CA ASP A 25 -6.01 21.19 13.43
C ASP A 25 -5.21 19.99 13.96
N SER A 26 -5.87 18.87 14.24
CA SER A 26 -5.25 17.64 14.73
C SER A 26 -4.80 16.70 13.60
N ILE A 27 -5.27 16.90 12.37
CA ILE A 27 -4.94 16.05 11.21
C ILE A 27 -3.66 16.55 10.53
N ARG A 28 -2.66 15.68 10.40
CA ARG A 28 -1.45 15.90 9.60
C ARG A 28 -1.73 15.68 8.12
N ARG A 29 -2.39 14.57 7.78
CA ARG A 29 -2.77 14.17 6.42
C ARG A 29 -3.83 13.07 6.43
N ILE A 30 -4.59 12.96 5.34
CA ILE A 30 -5.52 11.87 5.05
C ILE A 30 -5.03 11.15 3.80
N ILE A 31 -4.93 9.83 3.90
CA ILE A 31 -4.33 8.97 2.89
C ILE A 31 -5.34 7.90 2.49
N LEU A 32 -5.68 7.83 1.21
CA LEU A 32 -6.40 6.70 0.63
C LEU A 32 -5.41 5.54 0.42
N PHE A 33 -5.73 4.38 0.96
CA PHE A 33 -4.91 3.17 0.80
C PHE A 33 -5.78 1.97 0.43
N GLY A 34 -5.25 0.76 0.53
CA GLY A 34 -6.03 -0.45 0.32
C GLY A 34 -6.33 -0.73 -1.14
N SER A 35 -7.37 -1.54 -1.38
CA SER A 35 -7.66 -2.07 -2.72
C SER A 35 -8.02 -1.00 -3.75
N VAL A 36 -8.65 0.09 -3.29
CA VAL A 36 -8.99 1.24 -4.14
C VAL A 36 -7.74 1.97 -4.59
N ALA A 37 -6.76 2.18 -3.71
CA ALA A 37 -5.49 2.82 -4.07
C ALA A 37 -4.64 1.95 -5.01
N ARG A 38 -4.63 0.62 -4.79
CA ARG A 38 -3.94 -0.37 -5.64
C ARG A 38 -4.59 -0.59 -7.01
N GLY A 39 -5.90 -0.34 -7.12
CA GLY A 39 -6.67 -0.61 -8.33
C GLY A 39 -7.14 -2.06 -8.48
N ASP A 40 -7.06 -2.87 -7.42
CA ASP A 40 -7.49 -4.28 -7.38
C ASP A 40 -8.80 -4.48 -6.60
N PHE A 41 -9.63 -3.43 -6.50
CA PHE A 41 -10.90 -3.44 -5.78
C PHE A 41 -12.00 -4.25 -6.49
N SER A 42 -12.98 -4.68 -5.70
CA SER A 42 -14.18 -5.38 -6.16
C SER A 42 -15.45 -4.65 -5.69
N GLN A 43 -16.63 -5.13 -6.08
CA GLN A 43 -17.91 -4.60 -5.58
C GLN A 43 -18.11 -4.81 -4.06
N LYS A 44 -17.32 -5.67 -3.43
CA LYS A 44 -17.36 -5.93 -1.98
C LYS A 44 -16.21 -5.24 -1.23
N SER A 45 -15.44 -4.40 -1.90
CA SER A 45 -14.31 -3.70 -1.28
C SER A 45 -14.78 -2.52 -0.45
N ASP A 46 -14.06 -2.23 0.63
CA ASP A 46 -14.23 -1.00 1.38
C ASP A 46 -13.35 0.12 0.76
N VAL A 47 -13.67 1.37 1.08
CA VAL A 47 -12.80 2.52 0.79
C VAL A 47 -11.98 2.83 2.04
N ASP A 48 -10.72 2.40 2.03
CA ASP A 48 -9.81 2.50 3.18
C ASP A 48 -9.09 3.86 3.25
N LEU A 49 -9.28 4.58 4.36
CA LEU A 49 -8.65 5.86 4.65
C LEU A 49 -7.80 5.79 5.92
N PHE A 50 -6.59 6.33 5.88
CA PHE A 50 -5.75 6.53 7.06
C PHE A 50 -5.71 8.03 7.39
N ILE A 51 -6.11 8.38 8.60
CA ILE A 51 -6.04 9.74 9.13
C ILE A 51 -4.85 9.80 10.08
N ASP A 52 -3.77 10.41 9.57
CA ASP A 52 -2.51 10.61 10.28
C ASP A 52 -2.63 11.85 11.18
N LEU A 53 -2.49 11.68 12.48
CA LEU A 53 -2.64 12.75 13.47
C LEU A 53 -1.31 13.45 13.76
N LYS A 54 -1.37 14.75 14.08
CA LYS A 54 -0.21 15.52 14.54
C LYS A 54 0.21 15.14 15.96
N ASP A 55 -0.77 14.94 16.84
CA ASP A 55 -0.64 14.52 18.23
C ASP A 55 -1.66 13.42 18.53
N SER A 56 -1.23 12.39 19.25
CA SER A 56 -2.06 11.24 19.63
C SER A 56 -2.85 11.42 20.93
N GLY A 57 -2.68 12.53 21.64
CA GLY A 57 -3.39 12.80 22.90
C GLY A 57 -4.92 12.86 22.77
N GLU A 58 -5.44 13.27 21.61
CA GLU A 58 -6.90 13.37 21.35
C GLU A 58 -7.44 12.25 20.46
N GLU A 59 -6.72 11.12 20.30
CA GLU A 59 -7.08 10.06 19.34
C GLU A 59 -8.52 9.55 19.53
N GLU A 60 -8.98 9.37 20.77
CA GLU A 60 -10.33 8.82 21.03
C GLU A 60 -11.46 9.82 20.74
N LYS A 61 -11.28 11.08 21.14
CA LYS A 61 -12.22 12.17 20.80
C LYS A 61 -12.34 12.33 19.28
N ILE A 62 -11.21 12.29 18.58
CA ILE A 62 -11.19 12.39 17.12
C ILE A 62 -11.88 11.18 16.47
N LYS A 63 -11.66 9.96 16.98
CA LYS A 63 -12.40 8.76 16.54
C LYS A 63 -13.90 8.90 16.68
N GLU A 64 -14.39 9.43 17.80
CA GLU A 64 -15.82 9.64 17.99
C GLU A 64 -16.41 10.62 16.98
N ILE A 65 -15.71 11.74 16.72
CA ILE A 65 -16.20 12.72 15.75
C ILE A 65 -16.19 12.11 14.34
N ILE A 66 -15.12 11.42 13.95
CA ILE A 66 -15.04 10.76 12.63
C ILE A 66 -16.13 9.70 12.47
N ARG A 67 -16.44 8.91 13.50
CA ARG A 67 -17.57 7.97 13.47
C ARG A 67 -18.89 8.68 13.17
N LYS A 68 -19.14 9.84 13.80
CA LYS A 68 -20.33 10.64 13.52
C LYS A 68 -20.33 11.16 12.09
N GLU A 69 -19.18 11.58 11.56
CA GLU A 69 -19.07 12.06 10.18
C GLU A 69 -19.26 10.94 9.15
N ILE A 70 -18.77 9.72 9.42
CA ILE A 70 -19.06 8.54 8.57
C ILE A 70 -20.56 8.29 8.51
N ASN A 71 -21.25 8.22 9.65
CA ASN A 71 -22.70 7.97 9.68
C ASN A 71 -23.50 9.06 8.94
N LYS A 72 -23.11 10.33 9.09
CA LYS A 72 -23.72 11.44 8.33
C LYS A 72 -23.48 11.29 6.83
N PHE A 73 -22.26 10.92 6.45
CA PHE A 73 -21.88 10.76 5.06
C PHE A 73 -22.63 9.59 4.41
N GLU A 74 -22.81 8.47 5.11
CA GLU A 74 -23.59 7.32 4.64
C GLU A 74 -25.05 7.72 4.34
N GLY A 75 -25.71 8.43 5.26
CA GLY A 75 -27.06 8.94 5.00
C GLY A 75 -27.15 9.94 3.84
N ARG A 76 -26.08 10.69 3.57
CA ARG A 76 -25.99 11.59 2.42
C ARG A 76 -25.72 10.82 1.12
N SER A 77 -24.83 9.83 1.17
CA SER A 77 -24.36 9.08 0.01
C SER A 77 -25.45 8.19 -0.57
N GLU A 78 -26.42 7.75 0.24
CA GLU A 78 -27.66 7.12 -0.22
C GLU A 78 -28.39 7.93 -1.29
N LYS A 79 -28.38 9.27 -1.15
CA LYS A 79 -29.10 10.19 -2.05
C LYS A 79 -28.28 10.63 -3.26
N THR A 80 -26.99 10.31 -3.31
CA THR A 80 -26.06 10.82 -4.34
C THR A 80 -25.28 9.69 -5.03
N TRP A 81 -24.52 8.92 -4.25
CA TRP A 81 -23.58 7.91 -4.74
C TRP A 81 -24.22 6.55 -4.93
N PHE A 82 -25.19 6.17 -4.08
CA PHE A 82 -25.86 4.87 -4.21
C PHE A 82 -26.66 4.81 -5.51
N LEU A 83 -27.29 5.93 -5.89
CA LEU A 83 -27.99 6.07 -7.18
C LEU A 83 -27.04 5.92 -8.38
N ARG A 84 -25.74 6.13 -8.19
CA ARG A 84 -24.68 5.92 -9.19
C ARG A 84 -24.06 4.51 -9.11
N GLY A 85 -24.62 3.63 -8.29
CA GLY A 85 -24.13 2.27 -8.08
C GLY A 85 -22.88 2.17 -7.20
N ILE A 86 -22.58 3.22 -6.41
CA ILE A 86 -21.45 3.24 -5.47
C ILE A 86 -22.03 3.17 -4.06
N ASN A 87 -22.06 1.95 -3.53
CA ASN A 87 -22.49 1.65 -2.16
C ASN A 87 -21.37 0.84 -1.47
N LEU A 88 -20.23 1.50 -1.27
CA LEU A 88 -19.09 0.93 -0.56
C LEU A 88 -18.92 1.65 0.79
N PRO A 89 -18.69 0.92 1.88
CA PRO A 89 -18.46 1.55 3.17
C PRO A 89 -17.11 2.29 3.17
N ILE A 90 -17.05 3.38 3.93
CA ILE A 90 -15.80 4.08 4.20
C ILE A 90 -15.23 3.55 5.50
N LYS A 91 -14.03 2.97 5.42
CA LYS A 91 -13.31 2.45 6.58
C LYS A 91 -12.16 3.38 6.92
N VAL A 92 -12.18 3.91 8.13
CA VAL A 92 -11.16 4.87 8.58
C VAL A 92 -10.31 4.27 9.68
N VAL A 93 -8.99 4.32 9.48
CA VAL A 93 -7.96 4.02 10.47
C VAL A 93 -7.37 5.34 10.94
N ILE A 94 -7.25 5.54 12.25
CA ILE A 94 -6.79 6.79 12.86
C ILE A 94 -5.60 6.51 13.75
N GLY A 95 -4.57 7.34 13.65
CA GLY A 95 -3.42 7.31 14.55
C GLY A 95 -2.23 8.08 14.00
N ASP A 96 -1.06 7.87 14.61
CA ASP A 96 0.21 8.40 14.10
C ASP A 96 0.94 7.29 13.33
N ILE A 97 1.09 7.48 12.01
CA ILE A 97 1.62 6.46 11.09
C ILE A 97 3.05 6.01 11.45
N GLU A 98 3.78 6.83 12.20
CA GLU A 98 5.16 6.55 12.62
C GLU A 98 5.25 5.55 13.78
N LYS A 99 4.14 5.22 14.46
CA LYS A 99 4.12 4.24 15.54
C LYS A 99 4.32 2.81 15.01
N GLU A 100 5.12 2.00 15.71
CA GLU A 100 5.46 0.62 15.31
C GLU A 100 4.24 -0.27 15.05
N LYS A 101 3.12 -0.05 15.76
CA LYS A 101 1.86 -0.78 15.55
C LYS A 101 1.33 -0.69 14.10
N TRP A 102 1.73 0.35 13.37
CA TRP A 102 1.29 0.58 11.99
C TRP A 102 2.35 0.23 10.95
N LYS A 103 3.46 -0.39 11.32
CA LYS A 103 4.58 -0.66 10.39
C LYS A 103 4.17 -1.36 9.10
N ASP A 104 3.39 -2.45 9.21
CA ASP A 104 2.92 -3.19 8.03
C ASP A 104 2.00 -2.33 7.15
N LEU A 105 1.15 -1.51 7.78
CA LEU A 105 0.26 -0.60 7.07
C LEU A 105 1.00 0.58 6.44
N LYS A 106 2.05 1.08 7.11
CA LYS A 106 2.92 2.15 6.63
C LYS A 106 3.61 1.74 5.35
N GLU A 107 4.12 0.51 5.26
CA GLU A 107 4.72 0.02 4.02
C GLU A 107 3.71 -0.03 2.86
N GLU A 108 2.47 -0.47 3.12
CA GLU A 108 1.42 -0.45 2.10
C GLU A 108 1.08 0.97 1.64
N ILE A 109 0.98 1.90 2.61
CA ILE A 109 0.75 3.32 2.35
C ILE A 109 1.90 3.95 1.57
N LEU A 110 3.15 3.63 1.88
CA LEU A 110 4.31 4.14 1.13
C LEU A 110 4.32 3.62 -0.31
N ALA A 111 3.89 2.38 -0.52
CA ALA A 111 3.85 1.77 -1.83
C ALA A 111 2.70 2.28 -2.71
N TYR A 112 1.50 2.43 -2.16
CA TYR A 112 0.28 2.66 -2.96
C TYR A 112 -0.56 3.84 -2.50
N GLY A 113 -0.29 4.37 -1.30
CA GLY A 113 -1.10 5.40 -0.67
C GLY A 113 -1.17 6.67 -1.51
N LYS A 114 -2.36 7.26 -1.54
CA LYS A 114 -2.62 8.56 -2.18
C LYS A 114 -2.98 9.57 -1.10
N ILE A 115 -2.15 10.59 -0.94
CA ILE A 115 -2.47 11.72 -0.06
C ILE A 115 -3.62 12.49 -0.71
N ILE A 116 -4.77 12.51 -0.06
CA ILE A 116 -5.99 13.20 -0.53
C ILE A 116 -6.28 14.47 0.27
N TYR A 117 -5.64 14.63 1.44
CA TYR A 117 -5.61 15.88 2.21
C TYR A 117 -4.27 15.97 2.96
N GLY A 118 -3.68 17.16 3.03
CA GLY A 118 -2.47 17.41 3.80
C GLY A 118 -1.64 18.55 3.23
N LYS A 119 -0.64 19.01 3.98
CA LYS A 119 0.32 19.98 3.46
C LYS A 119 1.18 19.34 2.38
N PHE A 120 1.46 20.09 1.32
CA PHE A 120 2.45 19.71 0.33
C PHE A 120 3.79 19.45 1.03
N GLN A 121 4.38 18.30 0.77
CA GLN A 121 5.72 17.95 1.22
C GLN A 121 6.59 17.80 -0.02
N LYS A 122 7.71 18.52 -0.05
CA LYS A 122 8.65 18.41 -1.14
C LYS A 122 9.35 17.05 -1.06
N THR A 123 9.01 16.16 -1.97
CA THR A 123 9.84 14.98 -2.27
C THR A 123 10.93 15.40 -3.26
N PRO A 124 12.08 14.71 -3.30
CA PRO A 124 13.09 15.00 -4.31
C PRO A 124 12.51 14.69 -5.70
N GLU A 125 12.29 15.72 -6.53
CA GLU A 125 11.59 15.65 -7.84
C GLU A 125 12.19 14.67 -8.86
N LYS A 126 13.34 14.07 -8.55
CA LYS A 126 14.06 13.12 -9.42
C LYS A 126 14.46 11.83 -8.71
N LEU A 127 14.06 11.63 -7.45
CA LEU A 127 14.37 10.40 -6.73
C LEU A 127 13.09 9.62 -6.51
N GLU A 128 13.08 8.39 -7.01
CA GLU A 128 12.02 7.43 -6.76
C GLU A 128 12.29 6.72 -5.44
N HIS A 129 11.23 6.52 -4.66
CA HIS A 129 11.30 5.70 -3.45
C HIS A 129 11.38 4.23 -3.86
N ARG A 130 12.48 3.59 -3.47
CA ARG A 130 12.75 2.18 -3.72
C ARG A 130 13.12 1.50 -2.42
N ILE A 131 13.05 0.17 -2.43
CA ILE A 131 13.35 -0.66 -1.28
C ILE A 131 14.53 -1.55 -1.61
N LEU A 132 15.60 -1.40 -0.83
CA LEU A 132 16.72 -2.35 -0.82
C LEU A 132 16.37 -3.51 0.11
N ILE A 133 16.52 -4.71 -0.42
CA ILE A 133 16.08 -5.94 0.22
C ILE A 133 17.27 -6.89 0.30
N MET A 134 17.59 -7.32 1.51
CA MET A 134 18.64 -8.29 1.80
C MET A 134 18.00 -9.54 2.39
N TYR A 135 18.19 -10.71 1.79
CA TYR A 135 17.54 -11.95 2.25
C TYR A 135 18.53 -13.09 2.52
N ASP A 136 18.24 -13.91 3.53
CA ASP A 136 19.12 -14.99 3.99
C ASP A 136 18.65 -16.37 3.51
N LEU A 137 19.51 -17.06 2.76
CA LEU A 137 19.26 -18.41 2.26
C LEU A 137 19.78 -19.52 3.18
N LYS A 138 20.55 -19.21 4.24
CA LYS A 138 21.29 -20.21 5.05
C LYS A 138 20.40 -21.31 5.60
N LYS A 139 19.19 -20.97 6.06
CA LYS A 139 18.23 -21.93 6.65
C LYS A 139 17.43 -22.76 5.65
N LEU A 140 17.58 -22.52 4.35
CA LEU A 140 16.86 -23.27 3.32
C LEU A 140 17.68 -24.48 2.86
N SER A 141 17.00 -25.62 2.72
CA SER A 141 17.59 -26.79 2.05
C SER A 141 17.88 -26.49 0.57
N GLN A 142 18.80 -27.21 -0.05
CA GLN A 142 19.17 -26.97 -1.45
C GLN A 142 17.97 -27.03 -2.41
N LYS A 143 17.06 -27.99 -2.20
CA LYS A 143 15.80 -28.08 -2.97
C LYS A 143 14.95 -26.80 -2.84
N ARG A 144 14.81 -26.27 -1.61
CA ARG A 144 14.04 -25.04 -1.35
C ARG A 144 14.74 -23.79 -1.89
N LYS A 145 16.07 -23.71 -1.78
CA LYS A 145 16.89 -22.65 -2.39
C LYS A 145 16.67 -22.60 -3.89
N MET A 146 16.76 -23.73 -4.57
CA MET A 146 16.56 -23.80 -6.01
C MET A 146 15.13 -23.42 -6.41
N SER A 147 14.12 -23.89 -5.67
CA SER A 147 12.73 -23.50 -5.89
C SER A 147 12.51 -21.99 -5.77
N LEU A 148 13.06 -21.36 -4.72
CA LEU A 148 13.02 -19.91 -4.56
C LEU A 148 13.70 -19.18 -5.71
N ILE A 149 14.93 -19.59 -6.07
CA ILE A 149 15.70 -18.95 -7.15
C ILE A 149 14.91 -19.01 -8.46
N ARG A 150 14.27 -20.14 -8.77
CA ARG A 150 13.41 -20.29 -9.96
C ARG A 150 12.15 -19.42 -9.91
N GLU A 151 11.58 -19.22 -8.72
CA GLU A 151 10.40 -18.34 -8.56
C GLU A 151 10.77 -16.86 -8.68
N LEU A 152 11.94 -16.46 -8.15
CA LEU A 152 12.45 -15.09 -8.22
C LEU A 152 12.99 -14.74 -9.61
N TYR A 153 13.88 -15.56 -10.16
CA TYR A 153 14.65 -15.25 -11.37
C TYR A 153 14.23 -16.07 -12.59
N GLY A 154 13.35 -17.04 -12.43
CA GLY A 154 12.92 -17.88 -13.54
C GLY A 154 13.87 -19.03 -13.82
N TYR A 155 13.60 -19.75 -14.90
CA TYR A 155 14.45 -20.83 -15.38
C TYR A 155 14.18 -21.13 -16.85
N THR A 156 15.17 -21.77 -17.49
CA THR A 156 15.05 -22.25 -18.87
C THR A 156 15.04 -23.77 -18.87
N THR A 157 14.12 -24.38 -19.62
CA THR A 157 14.13 -25.83 -19.90
C THR A 157 14.31 -26.08 -21.39
N LYS A 158 15.01 -27.16 -21.74
CA LYS A 158 15.10 -27.65 -23.11
C LYS A 158 14.26 -28.91 -23.24
N LYS A 159 13.35 -28.94 -24.22
CA LYS A 159 12.58 -30.14 -24.58
C LYS A 159 12.50 -30.26 -26.10
N SER A 160 13.00 -31.37 -26.65
CA SER A 160 12.97 -31.71 -28.09
C SER A 160 13.36 -30.52 -28.99
N ASN A 161 14.60 -30.04 -28.86
CA ASN A 161 15.16 -28.87 -29.56
C ASN A 161 14.49 -27.49 -29.31
N LYS A 162 13.42 -27.40 -28.51
CA LYS A 162 12.80 -26.12 -28.12
C LYS A 162 13.27 -25.68 -26.73
N LYS A 163 13.65 -24.39 -26.59
CA LYS A 163 13.95 -23.73 -25.31
C LYS A 163 12.67 -23.06 -24.79
N TYR A 164 12.26 -23.39 -23.57
CA TYR A 164 11.17 -22.74 -22.87
C TYR A 164 11.75 -21.88 -21.74
N ILE A 165 11.49 -20.57 -21.80
CA ILE A 165 11.96 -19.61 -20.81
C ILE A 165 10.77 -19.24 -19.93
N GLN A 166 10.83 -19.57 -18.63
CA GLN A 166 9.86 -19.13 -17.66
C GLN A 166 10.45 -17.97 -16.86
N LYS A 167 9.91 -16.76 -17.06
CA LYS A 167 10.36 -15.56 -16.32
C LYS A 167 9.97 -15.62 -14.85
N GLY A 168 10.93 -15.29 -13.99
CA GLY A 168 10.71 -15.14 -12.55
C GLY A 168 9.98 -13.85 -12.19
N PHE A 169 9.66 -13.67 -10.91
CA PHE A 169 9.06 -12.44 -10.41
C PHE A 169 9.94 -11.21 -10.67
N ILE A 170 11.24 -11.30 -10.35
CA ILE A 170 12.23 -10.20 -10.47
C ILE A 170 12.44 -9.78 -11.93
N GLU A 171 12.32 -10.70 -12.88
CA GLU A 171 12.43 -10.41 -14.32
C GLU A 171 11.18 -9.75 -14.92
N LYS A 172 10.07 -9.72 -14.19
CA LYS A 172 8.80 -9.10 -14.61
C LYS A 172 8.61 -7.70 -14.07
N ILE A 173 9.46 -7.28 -13.14
CA ILE A 173 9.39 -5.98 -12.49
C ILE A 173 10.66 -5.20 -12.77
N GLU A 174 10.60 -3.90 -12.52
CA GLU A 174 11.78 -3.07 -12.55
C GLU A 174 12.60 -3.30 -11.28
N SER A 175 13.75 -3.97 -11.42
CA SER A 175 14.62 -4.31 -10.30
C SER A 175 16.09 -4.14 -10.64
N LYS A 176 16.89 -3.89 -9.61
CA LYS A 176 18.35 -3.81 -9.71
C LYS A 176 18.98 -4.79 -8.72
N LYS A 177 19.65 -5.82 -9.25
CA LYS A 177 20.41 -6.76 -8.43
C LYS A 177 21.73 -6.11 -8.01
N ILE A 178 21.98 -6.04 -6.70
CA ILE A 178 23.21 -5.47 -6.13
C ILE A 178 24.20 -6.57 -5.78
N SER A 179 23.70 -7.69 -5.26
CA SER A 179 24.50 -8.87 -4.91
C SER A 179 23.66 -10.15 -5.10
N PRO A 180 24.21 -11.36 -4.92
CA PRO A 180 23.43 -12.60 -4.99
C PRO A 180 22.16 -12.61 -4.13
N ASN A 181 22.19 -11.91 -2.99
CA ASN A 181 21.13 -11.90 -1.96
C ASN A 181 20.59 -10.49 -1.67
N THR A 182 20.94 -9.52 -2.51
CA THR A 182 20.54 -8.12 -2.34
C THR A 182 19.96 -7.58 -3.64
N LEU A 183 18.75 -7.04 -3.56
CA LEU A 183 18.03 -6.45 -4.69
C LEU A 183 17.39 -5.13 -4.29
N ILE A 184 17.27 -4.23 -5.26
CA ILE A 184 16.48 -3.01 -5.14
C ILE A 184 15.26 -3.17 -6.04
N ILE A 185 14.09 -2.85 -5.51
CA ILE A 185 12.80 -2.86 -6.23
C ILE A 185 12.05 -1.57 -5.92
N ARG A 186 11.02 -1.28 -6.72
CA ARG A 186 10.08 -0.21 -6.40
C ARG A 186 9.20 -0.60 -5.21
N ALA A 187 8.71 0.39 -4.46
CA ALA A 187 7.92 0.14 -3.26
C ALA A 187 6.63 -0.67 -3.55
N GLU A 188 6.01 -0.47 -4.72
CA GLU A 188 4.83 -1.19 -5.17
C GLU A 188 5.06 -2.70 -5.24
N ASP A 189 6.27 -3.12 -5.65
CA ASP A 189 6.58 -4.53 -5.86
C ASP A 189 6.87 -5.29 -4.54
N LEU A 190 7.02 -4.57 -3.41
CA LEU A 190 7.37 -5.12 -2.11
C LEU A 190 6.34 -6.13 -1.58
N LEU A 191 5.04 -5.82 -1.67
CA LEU A 191 3.99 -6.69 -1.12
C LEU A 191 4.00 -8.06 -1.78
N LYS A 192 4.14 -8.11 -3.11
CA LYS A 192 4.20 -9.36 -3.88
C LYS A 192 5.47 -10.15 -3.54
N LEU A 193 6.60 -9.47 -3.38
CA LEU A 193 7.84 -10.13 -2.97
C LEU A 193 7.76 -10.70 -1.54
N LYS A 194 7.15 -9.97 -0.61
CA LYS A 194 6.91 -10.45 0.77
C LYS A 194 6.06 -11.72 0.79
N GLN A 195 5.07 -11.85 -0.08
CA GLN A 195 4.27 -13.07 -0.21
C GLN A 195 5.14 -14.27 -0.63
N ILE A 196 6.03 -14.08 -1.61
CA ILE A 196 7.02 -15.10 -2.00
C ILE A 196 7.90 -15.43 -0.79
N PHE A 197 8.47 -14.43 -0.11
CA PHE A 197 9.36 -14.67 1.02
C PHE A 197 8.67 -15.40 2.19
N LYS A 198 7.40 -15.08 2.46
CA LYS A 198 6.56 -15.75 3.47
C LYS A 198 6.37 -17.24 3.14
N LYS A 199 6.09 -17.59 1.88
CA LYS A 199 5.99 -18.99 1.41
C LYS A 199 7.26 -19.79 1.73
N TYR A 200 8.43 -19.17 1.64
CA TYR A 200 9.71 -19.81 1.96
C TYR A 200 10.16 -19.64 3.41
N ARG A 201 9.43 -18.88 4.25
CA ARG A 201 9.83 -18.52 5.63
C ARG A 201 11.23 -17.89 5.66
N LEU A 202 11.50 -17.02 4.69
CA LEU A 202 12.77 -16.31 4.55
C LEU A 202 12.93 -15.24 5.63
N LYS A 203 14.14 -15.13 6.16
CA LYS A 203 14.56 -13.93 6.89
C LYS A 203 15.05 -12.91 5.89
N TYR A 204 14.66 -11.65 6.07
CA TYR A 204 15.08 -10.55 5.23
C TYR A 204 15.12 -9.25 6.02
N GLN A 205 15.85 -8.28 5.47
CA GLN A 205 15.93 -6.89 5.94
C GLN A 205 15.48 -5.98 4.81
N LEU A 206 14.82 -4.88 5.16
CA LEU A 206 14.36 -3.84 4.25
C LEU A 206 15.02 -2.53 4.63
N VAL A 207 15.45 -1.77 3.63
CA VAL A 207 16.01 -0.43 3.78
C VAL A 207 15.39 0.47 2.72
N ASP A 208 14.78 1.56 3.16
CA ASP A 208 14.28 2.60 2.26
C ASP A 208 15.45 3.31 1.57
N VAL A 209 15.38 3.45 0.25
CA VAL A 209 16.39 4.14 -0.56
C VAL A 209 15.71 5.08 -1.56
N TRP A 210 16.28 6.26 -1.75
CA TRP A 210 15.85 7.23 -2.76
C TRP A 210 16.89 7.28 -3.85
N MET A 211 16.51 6.94 -5.08
CA MET A 211 17.45 6.91 -6.20
C MET A 211 16.83 7.40 -7.50
N LYS A 212 17.67 7.92 -8.38
CA LYS A 212 17.31 8.29 -9.75
C LYS A 212 17.07 7.06 -10.61
#